data_AF-A0A7W0RL23-F1
#
_entry.id   AF-A0A7W0RL23-F1
#
_cell.length_a   1.000
_cell.length_b   1.000
_cell.length_c   1.000
_cell.angle_alpha   90.00
_cell.angle_beta   90.00
_cell.angle_gamma   90.00
#
_symmetry.space_group_name_H-M   'P 1'
#
loop_
_entity.id
_entity.type
_entity.pdbx_description
1 polymer ?
#
loop_
_entity_poly.entity_id
_entity_poly.type
_entity_poly.pdbx_seq_one_letter_code
_entity_poly.pdbx_strand_id
1 'polypeptide(L)' 'MRTTNPIESTFSTIRLRHRRTKGSGTRRTSLAMLFKLAQAAQKRWRRLNGHQQLTHLIEGRTFIDGTLQDAA' A
#
# COMPACT_ATOMS: atom_id res chain seq x y z
N MET A 1 -13.88 -2.32 5.41
CA MET A 1 -12.51 -1.96 5.87
C MET A 1 -12.62 -0.83 6.89
N ARG A 2 -11.55 -0.33 7.53
CA ARG A 2 -11.58 0.89 8.39
C ARG A 2 -10.68 2.00 7.87
N THR A 3 -10.34 1.97 6.58
CA THR A 3 -9.42 2.91 5.95
C THR A 3 -9.96 3.28 4.58
N THR A 4 -9.92 4.57 4.28
CA THR A 4 -10.23 5.18 2.98
C THR A 4 -9.24 4.74 1.89
N ASN A 5 -8.00 4.44 2.27
CA ASN A 5 -6.92 4.13 1.33
C ASN A 5 -6.10 2.90 1.77
N PRO A 6 -6.64 1.70 1.58
CA PRO A 6 -5.98 0.47 2.02
C PRO A 6 -4.74 0.12 1.22
N ILE A 7 -4.65 0.54 -0.05
CA ILE A 7 -3.48 0.29 -0.88
C ILE A 7 -2.31 1.11 -0.33
N GLU A 8 -2.46 2.43 -0.20
CA GLU A 8 -1.38 3.30 0.30
C GLU A 8 -1.01 2.98 1.75
N SER A 9 -1.99 2.65 2.59
CA SER A 9 -1.75 2.24 3.98
C SER A 9 -0.88 0.99 4.08
N THR A 10 -1.06 0.01 3.19
CA THR A 10 -0.26 -1.24 3.18
C THR A 10 1.20 -0.98 2.78
N PHE A 11 1.44 -0.04 1.87
CA PHE A 11 2.77 0.35 1.40
C PHE A 11 3.44 1.44 2.26
N SER A 12 2.73 1.99 3.27
CA SER A 12 3.23 3.06 4.15
C SER A 12 4.59 2.76 4.79
N THR A 13 4.80 1.52 5.24
CA THR A 13 6.07 1.08 5.84
C THR A 13 7.23 1.12 4.85
N ILE A 14 6.98 0.75 3.59
CA ILE A 14 7.98 0.80 2.52
C ILE A 14 8.31 2.24 2.19
N ARG A 15 7.31 3.11 2.04
CA ARG A 15 7.48 4.56 1.81
C ARG A 15 8.28 5.23 2.93
N LEU A 16 7.97 4.91 4.19
CA LEU A 16 8.69 5.44 5.35
C LEU A 16 10.17 5.05 5.34
N ARG A 17 10.47 3.77 5.08
CA ARG A 17 11.84 3.26 5.03
C ARG A 17 12.60 3.78 3.83
N HIS A 18 11.93 3.91 2.68
CA HIS A 18 12.52 4.52 1.49
C HIS A 18 12.93 5.97 1.76
N ARG A 19 12.04 6.80 2.34
CA ARG A 19 12.35 8.20 2.71
C ARG A 19 13.52 8.31 3.69
N ARG A 20 13.67 7.37 4.63
CA ARG A 20 14.82 7.34 5.55
C ARG A 20 16.13 6.92 4.88
N THR A 21 16.07 6.23 3.75
CA THR A 21 17.29 5.74 3.11
C THR A 21 17.90 6.84 2.23
N LYS A 22 19.10 7.30 2.60
CA LYS A 22 19.87 8.28 1.80
C LYS A 22 20.65 7.56 0.70
N GLY A 23 20.73 8.15 -0.50
CA GLY A 23 21.59 7.66 -1.58
C GLY A 23 20.99 6.56 -2.46
N SER A 24 19.78 6.76 -3.00
CA SER A 24 19.18 5.85 -3.99
C SER A 24 19.80 6.06 -5.38
N GLY A 25 21.10 5.81 -5.52
CA GLY A 25 21.93 6.21 -6.67
C GLY A 25 21.27 6.08 -8.05
N THR A 26 21.25 4.89 -8.63
CA THR A 26 20.66 4.62 -9.96
C THR A 26 19.23 4.09 -9.86
N ARG A 27 18.48 4.11 -10.97
CA ARG A 27 17.14 3.49 -11.06
C ARG A 27 17.17 2.01 -10.65
N ARG A 28 18.21 1.28 -11.07
CA ARG A 28 18.35 -0.16 -10.80
C ARG A 28 18.59 -0.43 -9.31
N THR A 29 19.42 0.36 -8.66
CA THR A 29 19.66 0.25 -7.20
C THR A 29 18.41 0.62 -6.40
N SER A 30 17.66 1.62 -6.84
CA SER A 30 16.39 2.01 -6.21
C SER A 30 15.34 0.90 -6.30
N LEU A 31 15.22 0.26 -7.47
CA LEU A 31 14.31 -0.87 -7.66
C LEU A 31 14.70 -2.07 -6.77
N ALA A 32 16.00 -2.42 -6.73
CA ALA A 32 16.50 -3.49 -5.87
C ALA A 32 16.24 -3.19 -4.39
N MET A 33 16.45 -1.94 -3.94
CA MET A 33 16.12 -1.50 -2.60
C MET A 33 14.63 -1.65 -2.31
N LEU A 34 13.76 -1.16 -3.20
CA LEU A 34 12.31 -1.24 -3.03
C LEU A 34 11.85 -2.70 -2.91
N PHE A 35 12.40 -3.58 -3.75
CA PHE A 35 12.13 -5.01 -3.68
C PHE A 35 12.52 -5.61 -2.32
N LYS A 36 13.71 -5.29 -1.81
CA LYS A 36 14.13 -5.75 -0.47
C LYS A 36 13.27 -5.19 0.66
N LEU A 37 12.83 -3.94 0.57
CA LEU A 37 11.90 -3.35 1.53
C LEU A 37 10.53 -4.05 1.49
N ALA A 38 10.03 -4.37 0.29
CA ALA A 38 8.80 -5.14 0.13
C ALA A 38 8.93 -6.55 0.71
N GLN A 39 10.03 -7.26 0.45
CA GLN A 39 10.30 -8.58 1.05
C GLN A 39 10.38 -8.55 2.58
N ALA A 40 10.84 -7.45 3.17
CA ALA A 40 10.85 -7.28 4.62
C ALA A 40 9.44 -6.95 5.17
N ALA A 41 8.68 -6.11 4.46
CA ALA A 41 7.32 -5.73 4.84
C ALA A 41 6.33 -6.89 4.74
N GLN A 42 6.44 -7.75 3.72
CA GLN A 42 5.52 -8.87 3.48
C GLN A 42 5.41 -9.81 4.68
N LYS A 43 6.50 -9.98 5.45
CA LYS A 43 6.52 -10.85 6.64
C LYS A 43 5.55 -10.39 7.73
N ARG A 44 5.18 -9.10 7.72
CA ARG A 44 4.23 -8.48 8.65
C ARG A 44 2.87 -8.23 8.01
N TRP A 45 2.74 -8.37 6.70
CA TRP A 45 1.46 -8.19 6.03
C TRP A 45 0.52 -9.32 6.41
N ARG A 46 -0.67 -8.93 6.86
CA ARG A 46 -1.79 -9.82 7.10
C ARG A 46 -2.86 -9.55 6.05
N ARG A 47 -3.71 -10.54 5.79
CA ARG A 47 -4.87 -10.36 4.91
C ARG A 47 -5.72 -9.20 5.44
N LEU A 48 -6.09 -8.29 4.56
CA LEU A 48 -6.90 -7.13 4.91
C LEU A 48 -8.32 -7.58 5.28
N ASN A 49 -8.86 -7.03 6.36
CA ASN A 49 -10.25 -7.28 6.76
C ASN A 49 -11.18 -6.69 5.70
N GLY A 50 -12.08 -7.49 5.13
CA GLY A 50 -12.93 -7.05 4.02
C GLY A 50 -12.23 -6.97 2.66
N HIS A 51 -11.21 -7.80 2.43
CA HIS A 51 -10.49 -7.90 1.14
C HIS A 51 -11.38 -8.08 -0.11
N GLN A 52 -12.63 -8.53 0.03
CA GLN A 52 -13.62 -8.56 -1.06
C GLN A 52 -13.88 -7.17 -1.66
N GLN A 53 -13.72 -6.12 -0.86
CA GLN A 53 -13.87 -4.73 -1.27
C GLN A 53 -12.71 -4.23 -2.15
N LEU A 54 -11.61 -4.99 -2.28
CA LEU A 54 -10.47 -4.62 -3.13
C LEU A 54 -10.85 -4.51 -4.60
N THR A 55 -11.80 -5.32 -5.09
CA THR A 55 -12.27 -5.22 -6.47
C THR A 55 -12.84 -3.84 -6.76
N HIS A 56 -13.68 -3.32 -5.87
CA HIS A 56 -14.25 -1.98 -5.98
C HIS A 56 -13.19 -0.86 -5.91
N LEU A 57 -12.11 -1.07 -5.16
CA LEU A 57 -10.98 -0.13 -5.11
C LEU A 57 -10.20 -0.11 -6.42
N ILE A 58 -10.00 -1.28 -7.05
CA ILE A 58 -9.35 -1.38 -8.36
C ILE A 58 -10.22 -0.74 -9.44
N GLU A 59 -11.54 -0.86 -9.34
CA GLU A 59 -12.52 -0.15 -10.17
C GLU A 59 -12.55 1.37 -9.95
N GLY A 60 -11.82 1.90 -8.96
CA GLY A 60 -11.73 3.33 -8.67
C GLY A 60 -12.87 3.88 -7.81
N ARG A 61 -13.69 3.03 -7.19
CA ARG A 61 -14.76 3.48 -6.29
C ARG A 61 -14.19 4.07 -5.00
N THR A 62 -14.80 5.13 -4.51
CA THR A 62 -14.35 5.84 -3.31
C THR A 62 -14.85 5.16 -2.04
N PHE A 63 -13.95 5.02 -1.07
CA PHE A 63 -14.28 4.55 0.26
C PHE A 63 -14.06 5.69 1.24
N ILE A 64 -15.03 6.00 2.10
CA ILE A 64 -14.86 6.96 3.21
C ILE A 64 -15.02 6.18 4.51
N ASP A 65 -14.03 6.25 5.39
CA ASP A 65 -13.98 5.50 6.66
C ASP A 65 -14.22 3.98 6.53
N GLY A 66 -14.00 3.45 5.32
CA GLY A 66 -14.13 2.04 4.99
C GLY A 66 -15.54 1.58 4.63
N THR A 67 -16.49 2.51 4.42
CA THR A 67 -17.74 2.29 3.69
C THR A 67 -17.56 2.70 2.23
N LEU A 68 -18.14 1.91 1.32
CA LEU A 68 -18.23 2.28 -0.10
C LEU A 68 -19.20 3.45 -0.19
N GLN A 69 -18.78 4.56 -0.81
CA GLN A 69 -19.71 5.60 -1.21
C GLN A 69 -20.31 5.13 -2.53
N ASP A 70 -21.58 4.70 -2.51
CA ASP A 70 -22.32 4.55 -3.76
C ASP A 70 -22.40 5.93 -4.40
N ALA A 71 -21.89 6.05 -5.62
CA ALA A 71 -22.19 7.20 -6.46
C ALA A 71 -23.69 7.13 -6.75
N ALA A 72 -24.46 7.97 -6.05
CA ALA A 72 -25.84 8.27 -6.40
C ALA A 72 -25.92 8.89 -7.80
#